data_AF-A0A1G1MHF2-F1
#
_entry.id   AF-A0A1G1MHF2-F1
#
_cell.length_a   1.000
_cell.length_b   1.000
_cell.length_c   1.000
_cell.angle_alpha   90.00
_cell.angle_beta   90.00
_cell.angle_gamma   90.00
#
_symmetry.space_group_name_H-M   'P 1'
#
loop_
_entity.id
_entity.type
_entity.pdbx_description
1 polymer ?
#
loop_
_entity_poly.entity_id
_entity_poly.type
_entity_poly.pdbx_seq_one_letter_code
_entity_poly.pdbx_strand_id
1 'polypeptide(L)'
;MTLGVAHAEGPRAVLDALLEVRPPFSPAAVVADFVGLLRQYSIDRVVGDRYGGEWPRERFRDLGIQYDLSDLVKSDIYLACLSRLNSRQVELLDNHQLLLQLRQLERRRGRSGKDIVDHPPKGHDDVINAAAGALVLCVADEGGAYSVSPLIM
;
A
#
# COMPACT_ATOMS: atom_id res chain seq x y z
N MET A 1 -2.91 -11.60 0.01
CA MET A 1 -3.11 -10.49 0.95
C MET A 1 -1.77 -9.85 1.17
N THR A 2 -1.72 -8.53 1.07
CA THR A 2 -0.48 -7.76 1.11
C THR A 2 -0.64 -6.58 2.05
N LEU A 3 0.42 -6.27 2.79
CA LEU A 3 0.53 -5.12 3.67
C LEU A 3 1.82 -4.35 3.36
N GLY A 4 1.71 -3.07 3.06
CA GLY A 4 2.85 -2.13 3.03
C GLY A 4 2.87 -1.27 4.30
N VAL A 5 4.04 -0.84 4.76
CA VAL A 5 4.24 0.08 5.90
C VAL A 5 5.31 1.08 5.48
N ALA A 6 5.04 2.36 5.63
CA ALA A 6 5.99 3.42 5.27
C ALA A 6 5.92 4.60 6.24
N HIS A 7 7.05 5.26 6.50
CA HIS A 7 7.12 6.49 7.28
C HIS A 7 7.65 7.66 6.46
N ALA A 8 7.42 8.87 6.98
CA ALA A 8 7.95 10.09 6.39
C ALA A 8 9.29 10.45 7.05
N GLU A 9 10.33 10.60 6.24
CA GLU A 9 11.64 11.10 6.64
C GLU A 9 11.87 12.45 5.97
N GLY A 10 11.47 13.53 6.65
CA GLY A 10 11.45 14.88 6.08
C GLY A 10 10.57 14.93 4.82
N PRO A 11 11.10 15.30 3.64
CA PRO A 11 10.33 15.34 2.39
C PRO A 11 10.22 13.97 1.69
N ARG A 12 10.81 12.90 2.25
CA ARG A 12 10.84 11.56 1.65
C ARG A 12 9.86 10.63 2.36
N ALA A 13 9.32 9.66 1.64
CA ALA A 13 8.62 8.53 2.22
C ALA A 13 9.48 7.26 2.07
N VAL A 14 9.70 6.55 3.17
CA VAL A 14 10.55 5.35 3.21
C VAL A 14 9.65 4.15 3.45
N LEU A 15 9.76 3.12 2.60
CA LEU A 15 9.05 1.87 2.79
C LEU A 15 9.78 1.02 3.86
N ASP A 16 9.16 0.84 5.02
CA ASP A 16 9.75 0.13 6.17
C ASP A 16 9.53 -1.38 6.11
N ALA A 17 8.32 -1.80 5.71
CA ALA A 17 7.96 -3.20 5.63
C ALA A 17 7.00 -3.46 4.46
N LEU A 18 7.11 -4.66 3.92
CA LEU A 18 6.23 -5.16 2.87
C LEU A 18 6.04 -6.66 3.05
N LEU A 19 4.80 -7.08 3.35
CA LEU A 19 4.44 -8.47 3.56
C LEU A 19 3.48 -8.92 2.48
N GLU A 20 3.77 -10.09 1.89
CA GLU A 20 2.91 -10.77 0.94
C GLU A 20 2.60 -12.17 1.48
N VAL A 21 1.31 -12.48 1.66
CA VAL A 21 0.85 -13.84 1.96
C VAL A 21 0.12 -14.41 0.74
N ARG A 22 0.69 -15.48 0.20
CA ARG A 22 0.19 -16.18 -1.00
C ARG A 22 -0.70 -17.36 -0.63
N PRO A 23 -1.78 -17.64 -1.39
CA PRO A 23 -2.65 -18.78 -1.13
C PRO A 23 -1.90 -20.12 -1.15
N PRO A 24 -2.37 -21.14 -0.40
CA PRO A 24 -3.55 -21.11 0.48
C PRO A 24 -3.25 -20.48 1.85
N PHE A 25 -4.15 -19.63 2.35
CA PHE A 25 -4.04 -19.04 3.70
C PHE A 25 -5.42 -18.88 4.34
N SER A 26 -5.45 -18.77 5.68
CA SER A 26 -6.63 -18.31 6.41
C SER A 26 -6.61 -16.79 6.50
N PRO A 27 -7.58 -16.07 5.92
CA PRO A 27 -7.61 -14.60 6.01
C PRO A 27 -7.56 -14.09 7.45
N ALA A 28 -8.16 -14.80 8.40
CA ALA A 28 -8.17 -14.40 9.80
C ALA A 28 -6.78 -14.50 10.45
N ALA A 29 -6.01 -15.53 10.08
CA ALA A 29 -4.62 -15.68 10.54
C ALA A 29 -3.74 -14.56 9.96
N VAL A 30 -3.89 -14.27 8.66
CA VAL A 30 -3.13 -13.19 8.01
C VAL A 30 -3.43 -11.83 8.63
N VAL A 31 -4.70 -11.53 8.94
CA VAL A 31 -5.07 -10.30 9.64
C VAL A 31 -4.41 -10.23 11.02
N ALA A 32 -4.39 -11.32 11.80
CA ALA A 32 -3.74 -11.35 13.09
C ALA A 32 -2.22 -11.08 12.99
N ASP A 33 -1.55 -11.68 12.01
CA ASP A 33 -0.12 -11.46 11.74
C ASP A 33 0.14 -10.00 11.32
N PHE A 34 -0.71 -9.44 10.46
CA PHE A 34 -0.65 -8.03 10.06
C PHE A 34 -0.81 -7.11 11.26
N VAL A 35 -1.79 -7.33 12.13
CA VAL A 35 -1.96 -6.54 13.36
C VAL A 35 -0.74 -6.66 14.28
N GLY A 36 -0.16 -7.86 14.38
CA GLY A 36 1.09 -8.08 15.13
C GLY A 36 2.26 -7.23 14.62
N LEU A 37 2.39 -7.09 13.30
CA LEU A 37 3.38 -6.19 12.70
C LEU A 37 3.03 -4.72 12.95
N LEU A 38 1.79 -4.31 12.70
CA LEU A 38 1.34 -2.93 12.85
C LEU A 38 1.60 -2.39 14.26
N ARG A 39 1.39 -3.22 15.29
CA ARG A 39 1.69 -2.87 16.69
C ARG A 39 3.18 -2.65 16.96
N GLN A 40 4.07 -3.36 16.27
CA GLN A 40 5.53 -3.13 16.40
C GLN A 40 5.93 -1.75 15.86
N TYR A 41 5.19 -1.24 14.88
CA TYR A 41 5.35 0.10 14.33
C TYR A 41 4.48 1.16 15.02
N SER A 42 3.80 0.81 16.13
CA SER A 42 2.86 1.70 16.84
C SER A 42 1.73 2.26 15.97
N ILE A 43 1.21 1.44 15.06
CA ILE A 43 0.15 1.82 14.13
C ILE A 43 -1.18 1.27 14.60
N ASP A 44 -2.17 2.15 14.69
CA ASP A 44 -3.54 1.83 15.08
C ASP A 44 -4.54 2.01 13.92
N ARG A 45 -4.09 2.44 12.74
CA ARG A 45 -4.93 2.72 11.57
C ARG A 45 -4.32 2.16 10.29
N VAL A 46 -5.14 1.52 9.48
CA VAL A 46 -4.81 1.02 8.13
C VAL A 46 -5.74 1.67 7.11
N VAL A 47 -5.24 1.85 5.90
CA VAL A 47 -6.04 2.20 4.73
C VAL A 47 -6.13 0.97 3.84
N GLY A 48 -7.26 0.72 3.20
CA GLY A 48 -7.33 -0.36 2.23
C GLY A 48 -8.19 -0.02 1.05
N ASP A 49 -8.10 -0.88 0.04
CA ASP A 49 -8.87 -0.70 -1.17
C ASP A 49 -10.35 -1.03 -0.95
N ARG A 50 -11.18 -0.65 -1.93
CA ARG A 50 -12.61 -0.91 -1.90
C ARG A 50 -12.96 -2.35 -2.34
N TYR A 51 -12.00 -3.10 -2.90
CA TYR A 51 -12.24 -4.44 -3.45
C TYR A 51 -12.29 -5.52 -2.36
N GLY A 52 -11.56 -5.38 -1.25
CA GLY A 52 -11.54 -6.35 -0.15
C GLY A 52 -12.88 -6.57 0.59
N GLY A 53 -13.90 -5.74 0.33
CA GLY A 53 -15.22 -5.84 0.97
C GLY A 53 -15.23 -5.45 2.46
N GLU A 54 -16.29 -5.82 3.18
CA GLU A 54 -16.47 -5.48 4.60
C GLU A 54 -15.70 -6.42 5.54
N TRP A 55 -15.47 -7.67 5.14
CA TRP A 55 -14.93 -8.71 6.01
C TRP A 55 -13.53 -8.41 6.57
N PRO A 56 -12.54 -7.94 5.78
CA PRO A 56 -11.24 -7.55 6.34
C PRO A 56 -11.40 -6.42 7.37
N ARG A 57 -12.30 -5.46 7.12
CA ARG A 57 -12.48 -4.28 7.98
C ARG A 57 -12.95 -4.65 9.37
N GLU A 58 -13.93 -5.55 9.46
CA GLU A 58 -14.45 -6.03 10.74
C GLU A 58 -13.33 -6.69 11.56
N ARG A 59 -12.51 -7.53 10.93
CA ARG A 59 -11.40 -8.22 11.61
C ARG A 59 -10.30 -7.28 12.10
N PHE A 60 -9.95 -6.24 11.34
CA PHE A 60 -9.02 -5.22 11.82
C PHE A 60 -9.60 -4.47 13.02
N ARG A 61 -10.87 -4.07 12.96
CA ARG A 61 -11.55 -3.37 14.06
C ARG A 61 -11.65 -4.22 15.33
N ASP A 62 -11.98 -5.50 15.20
CA ASP A 62 -12.05 -6.44 16.33
C ASP A 62 -10.70 -6.56 17.08
N LEU A 63 -9.60 -6.33 16.37
CA LEU A 63 -8.24 -6.33 16.91
C LEU A 63 -7.72 -4.94 17.30
N GLY A 64 -8.59 -3.93 17.28
CA GLY A 64 -8.28 -2.55 17.69
C GLY A 64 -7.56 -1.71 16.65
N ILE A 65 -7.61 -2.10 15.37
CA ILE A 65 -7.05 -1.32 14.26
C ILE A 65 -8.19 -0.67 13.47
N GLN A 66 -8.17 0.65 13.35
CA GLN A 66 -9.08 1.41 12.50
C GLN A 66 -8.80 1.07 11.02
N TYR A 67 -9.84 0.76 10.26
CA TYR A 67 -9.74 0.50 8.82
C TYR A 67 -10.47 1.58 8.03
N ASP A 68 -9.70 2.40 7.32
CA ASP A 68 -10.19 3.46 6.45
C ASP A 68 -10.16 3.03 4.98
N LEU A 69 -11.05 3.62 4.18
CA LEU A 69 -11.05 3.40 2.75
C LEU A 69 -10.15 4.40 2.05
N SER A 70 -9.38 3.93 1.07
CA SER A 70 -8.68 4.85 0.17
C SER A 70 -9.70 5.65 -0.67
N ASP A 71 -9.52 6.97 -0.66
CA ASP A 71 -10.21 7.89 -1.58
C ASP A 71 -9.56 7.91 -2.97
N LEU A 72 -8.29 7.52 -3.05
CA LEU A 72 -7.56 7.39 -4.30
C LEU A 72 -7.88 6.05 -4.96
N VAL A 73 -8.13 6.09 -6.27
CA VAL A 73 -8.19 4.88 -7.09
C VAL A 73 -6.78 4.40 -7.44
N LYS A 74 -6.66 3.12 -7.78
CA LYS A 74 -5.40 2.43 -8.09
C LYS A 74 -4.49 3.19 -9.07
N SER A 75 -5.04 3.66 -10.20
CA SER A 75 -4.24 4.40 -11.18
C SER A 75 -3.73 5.75 -10.64
N ASP A 76 -4.48 6.43 -9.77
CA ASP A 76 -4.04 7.69 -9.16
C ASP A 76 -2.90 7.45 -8.17
N ILE A 77 -2.95 6.35 -7.40
CA ILE A 77 -1.85 5.91 -6.53
C ILE A 77 -0.58 5.67 -7.34
N TYR A 78 -0.67 4.94 -8.46
CA TYR A 78 0.50 4.68 -9.30
C TYR A 78 1.08 5.93 -9.95
N LEU A 79 0.23 6.85 -10.42
CA LEU A 79 0.69 8.12 -11.00
C LEU A 79 1.35 9.02 -9.94
N ALA A 80 0.79 9.09 -8.73
CA ALA A 80 1.39 9.81 -7.62
C ALA A 80 2.73 9.21 -7.20
N CYS A 81 2.81 7.88 -7.09
CA CYS A 81 4.03 7.15 -6.75
C CYS A 81 5.13 7.38 -7.80
N LEU A 82 4.78 7.31 -9.09
CA LEU A 82 5.71 7.60 -10.20
C LEU A 82 6.29 9.01 -10.11
N SER A 83 5.46 10.00 -9.77
CA SER A 83 5.93 11.39 -9.56
C SER A 83 6.97 11.45 -8.43
N ARG A 84 6.67 10.85 -7.27
CA ARG A 84 7.60 10.85 -6.12
C ARG A 84 8.89 10.07 -6.41
N LEU A 85 8.82 8.96 -7.17
CA LEU A 85 9.99 8.21 -7.64
C LEU A 85 10.92 9.09 -8.49
N ASN A 86 10.36 9.78 -9.49
CA ASN A 86 11.13 10.66 -10.38
C ASN A 86 11.78 11.83 -9.63
N SER A 87 11.14 12.31 -8.58
CA SER A 87 11.65 13.38 -7.72
C SER A 87 12.59 12.90 -6.60
N ARG A 88 12.93 11.60 -6.53
CA ARG A 88 13.74 10.99 -5.45
C ARG A 88 13.16 11.26 -4.05
N GLN A 89 11.84 11.26 -3.95
CA GLN A 89 11.09 11.45 -2.71
C GLN A 89 10.57 10.15 -2.11
N VAL A 90 10.95 9.00 -2.65
CA VAL A 90 10.65 7.70 -2.05
C VAL A 90 11.89 6.83 -1.95
N GLU A 91 11.93 6.01 -0.92
CA GLU A 91 12.91 4.95 -0.74
C GLU A 91 12.17 3.60 -0.72
N LEU A 92 12.60 2.70 -1.60
CA LEU A 92 12.00 1.37 -1.75
C LEU A 92 12.85 0.33 -1.04
N LEU A 93 12.20 -0.70 -0.50
CA LEU A 93 12.89 -1.92 -0.07
C LEU A 93 13.50 -2.64 -1.28
N ASP A 94 14.67 -3.26 -1.08
CA ASP A 94 15.25 -4.18 -2.04
C ASP A 94 14.46 -5.50 -2.04
N ASN A 95 13.31 -5.47 -2.69
CA ASN A 95 12.37 -6.59 -2.79
C ASN A 95 12.14 -6.97 -4.25
N HIS A 96 12.54 -8.19 -4.61
CA HIS A 96 12.46 -8.68 -5.98
C HIS A 96 11.04 -8.63 -6.57
N GLN A 97 10.00 -9.00 -5.79
CA GLN A 97 8.62 -8.99 -6.27
C GLN A 97 8.11 -7.56 -6.48
N LEU A 98 8.43 -6.64 -5.57
CA LEU A 98 8.12 -5.23 -5.71
C LEU A 98 8.70 -4.66 -7.01
N LEU A 99 10.01 -4.88 -7.23
CA LEU A 99 10.69 -4.38 -8.43
C LEU A 99 10.15 -5.03 -9.71
N LEU A 100 9.82 -6.32 -9.67
CA LEU A 100 9.22 -7.03 -10.79
C LEU A 100 7.85 -6.45 -11.17
N GLN A 101 6.96 -6.27 -10.18
CA GLN A 101 5.62 -5.74 -10.43
C GLN A 101 5.67 -4.27 -10.85
N LEU A 102 6.52 -3.45 -10.22
CA LEU A 102 6.73 -2.04 -10.58
C LEU A 102 7.13 -1.89 -12.06
N ARG A 103 8.06 -2.71 -12.54
CA ARG A 103 8.56 -2.66 -13.92
C ARG A 103 7.56 -3.15 -14.96
N GLN A 104 6.53 -3.88 -14.54
CA GLN A 104 5.50 -4.41 -15.43
C GLN A 104 4.30 -3.47 -15.59
N LEU A 105 4.15 -2.45 -14.74
CA LEU A 105 3.03 -1.52 -14.84
C LEU A 105 2.98 -0.85 -16.21
N GLU A 106 1.81 -0.87 -16.84
CA GLU A 106 1.56 -0.28 -18.14
C GLU A 106 0.63 0.93 -18.00
N ARG A 107 1.05 2.07 -18.56
CA ARG A 107 0.22 3.27 -18.68
C ARG A 107 -0.43 3.32 -20.06
N ARG A 108 -1.75 3.49 -20.09
CA ARG A 108 -2.54 3.63 -21.32
C ARG A 108 -3.49 4.83 -21.16
N ARG A 109 -3.76 5.57 -22.25
CA ARG A 109 -4.83 6.58 -22.22
C ARG A 109 -6.19 5.90 -22.16
N GLY A 110 -7.00 6.27 -21.18
CA GLY A 110 -8.40 5.88 -21.10
C GLY A 110 -9.28 6.64 -22.08
N ARG A 111 -10.49 6.11 -22.31
CA ARG A 111 -11.50 6.69 -23.22
C ARG A 111 -11.98 8.08 -22.78
N SER A 112 -11.91 8.38 -21.49
CA SER A 112 -12.25 9.69 -20.90
C SER A 112 -11.08 10.69 -20.90
N GLY A 113 -9.94 10.33 -21.50
CA GLY A 113 -8.73 11.15 -21.49
C GLY A 113 -7.88 11.04 -20.22
N LYS A 114 -8.39 10.41 -19.15
CA LYS A 114 -7.60 10.05 -17.96
C LYS A 114 -6.70 8.86 -18.25
N ASP A 115 -5.49 8.89 -17.71
CA ASP A 115 -4.59 7.75 -17.80
C ASP A 115 -5.02 6.61 -16.89
N ILE A 116 -4.88 5.40 -17.40
CA ILE A 116 -5.09 4.15 -16.69
C ILE A 116 -3.72 3.51 -16.55
N VAL A 117 -3.35 3.19 -15.32
CA VAL A 117 -2.13 2.44 -14.99
C VAL A 117 -2.56 1.13 -14.35
N ASP A 118 -2.10 0.02 -14.92
CA ASP A 118 -2.48 -1.32 -14.50
C ASP A 118 -1.38 -2.35 -14.84
N HIS A 119 -1.49 -3.56 -14.28
CA HIS A 119 -0.63 -4.68 -14.64
C HIS A 119 -0.97 -5.25 -16.04
N PRO A 120 -0.04 -5.97 -16.69
CA PRO A 120 -0.32 -6.64 -17.94
C PRO A 120 -1.38 -7.75 -17.75
N PRO A 121 -2.05 -8.22 -18.81
CA PRO A 121 -2.98 -9.34 -18.70
C PRO A 121 -2.33 -10.56 -18.04
N LYS A 122 -3.02 -11.16 -17.06
CA LYS A 122 -2.52 -12.26 -16.20
C LYS A 122 -1.34 -11.88 -15.27
N GLY A 123 -1.00 -10.60 -15.19
CA GLY A 123 -0.08 -10.06 -14.19
C GLY A 123 -0.74 -9.91 -12.82
N HIS A 124 0.08 -9.58 -11.84
CA HIS A 124 -0.31 -9.25 -10.47
C HIS A 124 0.29 -7.90 -10.08
N ASP A 125 -0.43 -7.15 -9.26
CA ASP A 125 0.03 -5.87 -8.73
C ASP A 125 -0.19 -5.73 -7.22
N ASP A 126 -0.52 -6.81 -6.51
CA ASP A 126 -0.83 -6.75 -5.08
C ASP A 126 0.32 -6.16 -4.24
N VAL A 127 1.57 -6.50 -4.58
CA VAL A 127 2.79 -6.07 -3.88
C VAL A 127 3.09 -4.61 -4.18
N ILE A 128 3.06 -4.22 -5.45
CA ILE A 128 3.30 -2.82 -5.83
C ILE A 128 2.16 -1.91 -5.39
N ASN A 129 0.90 -2.36 -5.38
CA ASN A 129 -0.20 -1.54 -4.93
C ASN A 129 -0.09 -1.24 -3.43
N ALA A 130 0.18 -2.26 -2.61
CA ALA A 130 0.40 -2.06 -1.18
C ALA A 130 1.58 -1.10 -0.90
N ALA A 131 2.71 -1.28 -1.59
CA ALA A 131 3.88 -0.42 -1.44
C ALA A 131 3.61 1.02 -1.91
N ALA A 132 3.03 1.20 -3.10
CA ALA A 132 2.74 2.52 -3.66
C ALA A 132 1.69 3.26 -2.82
N GLY A 133 0.66 2.55 -2.35
CA GLY A 133 -0.34 3.08 -1.44
C GLY A 133 0.31 3.60 -0.16
N ALA A 134 1.14 2.78 0.49
CA ALA A 134 1.85 3.19 1.71
C ALA A 134 2.73 4.42 1.48
N LEU A 135 3.51 4.44 0.40
CA LEU A 135 4.42 5.54 0.06
C LEU A 135 3.70 6.84 -0.32
N VAL A 136 2.54 6.77 -0.96
CA VAL A 136 1.77 7.94 -1.41
C VAL A 136 0.94 8.54 -0.28
N LEU A 137 0.29 7.69 0.51
CA LEU A 137 -0.56 8.10 1.62
C LEU A 137 0.25 8.50 2.86
N CYS A 138 1.53 8.12 2.93
CA CYS A 138 2.45 8.66 3.91
C CYS A 138 2.63 10.18 3.68
N VAL A 139 2.19 10.97 4.66
CA VAL A 139 2.33 12.43 4.70
C VAL A 139 3.25 12.79 5.85
N ALA A 140 4.25 13.65 5.60
CA ALA A 140 5.02 14.23 6.69
C ALA A 140 4.11 15.14 7.51
N ASP A 141 3.84 14.80 8.76
CA ASP A 141 3.16 15.71 9.68
C ASP A 141 4.19 16.74 10.19
N GLU A 142 3.78 17.99 10.44
CA GLU A 142 4.67 19.05 10.96
C GLU A 142 5.19 18.75 12.38
N GLY A 143 4.82 17.61 12.97
CA GLY A 143 5.17 17.19 14.33
C GLY A 143 6.03 15.93 14.47
N GLY A 144 6.67 15.42 13.41
CA GLY A 144 7.60 14.28 13.51
C GLY A 144 6.96 12.96 13.96
N ALA A 145 5.63 12.85 13.93
CA ALA A 145 4.91 11.62 14.21
C ALA A 145 4.83 10.77 12.94
N TYR A 146 5.16 9.49 13.09
CA TYR A 146 5.09 8.47 12.06
C TYR A 146 3.70 8.44 11.40
N SER A 147 3.54 9.04 10.22
CA SER A 147 2.34 8.85 9.40
C SER A 147 2.45 7.52 8.69
N VAL A 148 2.26 6.44 9.43
CA VAL A 148 2.26 5.14 8.82
C VAL A 148 0.95 4.94 8.10
N SER A 149 1.01 4.73 6.79
CA SER A 149 -0.17 4.40 5.99
C SER A 149 -0.07 2.96 5.57
N PRO A 150 -0.59 2.01 6.36
CA PRO A 150 -0.60 0.65 5.92
C PRO A 150 -1.67 0.48 4.86
N LEU A 151 -1.26 0.19 3.62
CA LEU A 151 -2.22 -0.20 2.59
C LEU A 151 -2.41 -1.71 2.60
N ILE A 152 -3.65 -2.16 2.80
CA ILE A 152 -4.05 -3.57 2.71
C ILE A 152 -4.80 -3.82 1.41
N MET A 153 -4.30 -4.84 0.68
CA MET A 153 -4.86 -5.39 -0.56
C MET A 153 -5.06 -6.90 -0.44
#